data_AF-A0A956FAB5-F1
#
_entry.id   AF-A0A956FAB5-F1
#
_cell.length_a   1.000
_cell.length_b   1.000
_cell.length_c   1.000
_cell.angle_alpha   90.00
_cell.angle_beta   90.00
_cell.angle_gamma   90.00
#
_symmetry.space_group_name_H-M   'P 1'
#
loop_
_entity.id
_entity.type
_entity.pdbx_description
1 polymer ?
#
loop_
_entity_poly.entity_id
_entity_poly.type
_entity_poly.pdbx_seq_one_letter_code
_entity_poly.pdbx_strand_id
1 'polypeptide(L)'
;MRLLDQTLEALRGLDVERDAAAFSEQVLTHNPAPFREAPGELSAVLAEDDPDAPRPVDRLGALLLARAQLRLIKEIPEHVAELLELAREGHASPHVRCAVLGALAYLVQPVELVDDRAPGGYGFVDDCIVLKTMRLALARMGVGVTLEPGRELRALSLLALALSPADFERMQHLVTHTWNEIHLLHMLPASVAAARARKIETCPLALHHDWSRPGSSFTLDTPYLRHGGFGEVDDEGITIDFAGGGAVHMTPGGDISAYE
;
A
#
# COMPACT_ATOMS: atom_id res chain seq x y z
N MET A 1 13.31 -1.34 -17.12
CA MET A 1 14.21 -1.90 -16.09
C MET A 1 15.00 -0.83 -15.37
N ARG A 2 15.80 0.01 -16.05
CA ARG A 2 16.58 1.09 -15.38
C ARG A 2 15.78 1.98 -14.41
N LEU A 3 14.54 2.37 -14.75
CA LEU A 3 13.70 3.18 -13.86
C LEU A 3 13.32 2.40 -12.59
N LEU A 4 12.92 1.13 -12.74
CA LEU A 4 12.61 0.27 -11.61
C LEU A 4 13.84 0.09 -10.70
N ASP A 5 15.03 -0.09 -11.29
CA ASP A 5 16.27 -0.19 -10.51
C ASP A 5 16.55 1.08 -9.69
N GLN A 6 16.18 2.26 -10.21
CA GLN A 6 16.30 3.54 -9.51
C GLN A 6 15.28 3.67 -8.37
N THR A 7 14.01 3.30 -8.59
CA THR A 7 12.97 3.26 -7.55
C THR A 7 13.39 2.31 -6.43
N LEU A 8 13.87 1.11 -6.77
CA LEU A 8 14.33 0.13 -5.79
C LEU A 8 15.54 0.62 -4.99
N GLU A 9 16.44 1.39 -5.60
CA GLU A 9 17.57 1.97 -4.89
C GLU A 9 17.12 3.05 -3.89
N ALA A 10 16.16 3.89 -4.28
CA ALA A 10 15.56 4.86 -3.37
C ALA A 10 14.91 4.17 -2.15
N LEU A 11 14.12 3.10 -2.39
CA LEU A 11 13.49 2.30 -1.35
C LEU A 11 14.50 1.63 -0.40
N ARG A 12 15.62 1.12 -0.92
CA ARG A 12 16.70 0.55 -0.07
C ARG A 12 17.36 1.61 0.80
N GLY A 13 17.40 2.87 0.34
CA GLY A 13 17.93 4.01 1.08
C GLY A 13 17.05 4.48 2.24
N LEU A 14 15.79 4.03 2.30
CA LEU A 14 14.88 4.37 3.40
C LEU A 14 15.35 3.73 4.71
N ASP A 15 15.36 4.52 5.76
CA ASP A 15 15.67 4.12 7.13
C ASP A 15 14.47 4.41 8.01
N VAL A 16 13.90 3.37 8.63
CA VAL A 16 12.63 3.46 9.36
C VAL A 16 12.73 4.48 10.50
N GLU A 17 13.83 4.48 11.26
CA GLU A 17 13.95 5.36 12.42
C GLU A 17 14.24 6.80 12.02
N ARG A 18 15.07 7.02 11.00
CA ARG A 18 15.38 8.35 10.48
C ARG A 18 14.17 8.99 9.79
N ASP A 19 13.45 8.20 9.00
CA ASP A 19 12.47 8.72 8.04
C ASP A 19 11.03 8.76 8.61
N ALA A 20 10.74 7.99 9.67
CA ALA A 20 9.40 7.94 10.27
C ALA A 20 8.89 9.30 10.75
N ALA A 21 9.75 10.18 11.27
CA ALA A 21 9.33 11.50 11.71
C ALA A 21 8.86 12.38 10.55
N ALA A 22 9.56 12.35 9.40
CA ALA A 22 9.13 13.11 8.23
C ALA A 22 7.85 12.52 7.63
N PHE A 23 7.74 11.19 7.61
CA PHE A 23 6.54 10.48 7.17
C PHE A 23 5.34 10.81 8.06
N SER A 24 5.49 10.78 9.39
CA SER A 24 4.38 11.02 10.33
C SER A 24 3.81 12.42 10.19
N GLU A 25 4.65 13.42 9.94
CA GLU A 25 4.19 14.79 9.67
C GLU A 25 3.38 14.87 8.36
N GLN A 26 3.76 14.10 7.32
CA GLN A 26 2.94 13.99 6.10
C GLN A 26 1.59 13.34 6.41
N VAL A 27 1.56 12.26 7.18
CA VAL A 27 0.32 11.58 7.58
C VAL A 27 -0.61 12.54 8.34
N LEU A 28 -0.10 13.27 9.33
CA LEU A 28 -0.90 14.25 10.08
C LEU A 28 -1.40 15.39 9.20
N THR A 29 -0.62 15.80 8.21
CA THR A 29 -1.02 16.85 7.26
C THR A 29 -2.13 16.38 6.32
N HIS A 30 -2.05 15.13 5.84
CA HIS A 30 -2.97 14.59 4.83
C HIS A 30 -4.23 13.96 5.44
N ASN A 31 -4.12 13.33 6.60
CA ASN A 31 -5.21 12.61 7.27
C ASN A 31 -5.14 12.71 8.80
N PRO A 32 -5.39 13.88 9.41
CA PRO A 32 -5.32 14.05 10.87
C PRO A 32 -6.50 13.42 11.63
N ALA A 33 -7.64 13.21 10.96
CA ALA A 33 -8.90 12.84 11.61
C ALA A 33 -8.83 11.55 12.45
N PRO A 34 -8.20 10.45 11.98
CA PRO A 34 -8.18 9.20 12.74
C PRO A 34 -7.45 9.31 14.09
N PHE A 35 -6.47 10.23 14.18
CA PHE A 35 -5.71 10.45 15.41
C PHE A 35 -6.47 11.32 16.41
N ARG A 36 -7.24 12.29 15.92
CA ARG A 36 -8.05 13.17 16.79
C ARG A 36 -9.17 12.41 17.50
N GLU A 37 -9.72 11.41 16.83
CA GLU A 37 -10.80 10.55 17.33
C GLU A 37 -10.31 9.41 18.23
N ALA A 38 -9.00 9.19 18.32
CA ALA A 38 -8.42 8.13 19.15
C ALA A 38 -8.72 8.35 20.64
N PRO A 39 -9.24 7.35 21.36
CA PRO A 39 -9.43 7.42 22.80
C PRO A 39 -8.07 7.35 23.52
N GLY A 40 -7.87 8.17 24.55
CA GLY A 40 -6.69 8.08 25.39
C GLY A 40 -6.77 8.95 26.64
N GLU A 41 -6.33 8.41 27.78
CA GLU A 41 -6.29 9.14 29.07
C GLU A 41 -5.32 10.35 29.00
N LEU A 42 -4.24 10.24 28.23
CA LEU A 42 -3.27 11.31 27.95
C LEU A 42 -3.87 12.49 27.17
N SER A 43 -4.94 12.24 26.40
CA SER A 43 -5.61 13.25 25.57
C SER A 43 -6.32 14.32 26.41
N ALA A 44 -6.77 13.96 27.61
CA ALA A 44 -7.47 14.87 28.52
C ALA A 44 -6.53 15.81 29.30
N VAL A 45 -5.24 15.48 29.40
CA VAL A 45 -4.26 16.21 30.24
C VAL A 45 -3.53 17.31 29.46
N LEU A 46 -3.51 17.23 28.12
CA LEU A 46 -2.68 18.05 27.25
C LEU A 46 -3.50 18.88 26.26
N ALA A 47 -4.69 19.35 26.67
CA ALA A 47 -5.49 20.25 25.85
C ALA A 47 -4.73 21.56 25.60
N GLU A 48 -4.24 21.76 24.37
CA GLU A 48 -3.61 23.01 23.92
C GLU A 48 -4.67 24.09 23.65
N ASP A 49 -4.24 25.37 23.67
CA ASP A 49 -5.11 26.53 23.42
C ASP A 49 -5.63 26.59 21.95
N ASP A 50 -5.05 25.81 21.04
CA ASP A 50 -5.48 25.67 19.65
C ASP A 50 -6.17 24.30 19.42
N PRO A 51 -7.50 24.27 19.23
CA PRO A 51 -8.24 23.02 19.02
C PRO A 51 -7.89 22.31 17.69
N ASP A 52 -7.21 23.00 16.76
CA ASP A 52 -6.83 22.45 15.47
C ASP A 52 -5.38 21.92 15.43
N ALA A 53 -4.56 22.19 16.45
CA ALA A 53 -3.19 21.70 16.53
C ALA A 53 -3.14 20.18 16.88
N PRO A 54 -2.27 19.37 16.23
CA PRO A 54 -2.10 17.97 16.59
C PRO A 54 -1.55 17.82 18.01
N ARG A 55 -2.28 17.09 18.87
CA ARG A 55 -1.90 16.83 20.26
C ARG A 55 -0.67 15.91 20.32
N PRO A 56 0.06 15.86 21.45
CA PRO A 56 1.20 14.95 21.61
C PRO A 56 0.84 13.47 21.38
N VAL A 57 -0.35 13.03 21.80
CA VAL A 57 -0.84 11.66 21.56
C VAL A 57 -1.10 11.40 20.06
N ASP A 58 -1.60 12.40 19.33
CA ASP A 58 -1.85 12.29 17.88
C ASP A 58 -0.51 12.11 17.14
N ARG A 59 0.52 12.86 17.56
CA ARG A 59 1.89 12.75 17.02
C ARG A 59 2.52 11.40 17.33
N LEU A 60 2.35 10.87 18.54
CA LEU A 60 2.83 9.54 18.89
C LEU A 60 2.14 8.48 18.03
N GLY A 61 0.81 8.49 17.93
CA GLY A 61 0.05 7.57 17.09
C GLY A 61 0.47 7.63 15.61
N ALA A 62 0.66 8.83 15.06
CA ALA A 62 1.14 9.01 13.69
C ALA A 62 2.58 8.50 13.49
N LEU A 63 3.46 8.67 14.48
CA LEU A 63 4.82 8.14 14.44
C LEU A 63 4.84 6.61 14.47
N LEU A 64 4.02 5.99 15.31
CA LEU A 64 3.88 4.53 15.38
C LEU A 64 3.35 3.96 14.06
N LEU A 65 2.32 4.58 13.50
CA LEU A 65 1.79 4.21 12.18
C LEU A 65 2.86 4.35 11.09
N ALA A 66 3.57 5.48 11.06
CA ALA A 66 4.61 5.76 10.08
C ALA A 66 5.73 4.71 10.11
N ARG A 67 6.18 4.29 11.30
CA ARG A 67 7.18 3.21 11.45
C ARG A 67 6.68 1.89 10.87
N ALA A 68 5.46 1.50 11.22
CA ALA A 68 4.85 0.26 10.73
C ALA A 68 4.68 0.27 9.21
N GLN A 69 4.19 1.36 8.63
CA GLN A 69 4.02 1.51 7.19
C GLN A 69 5.36 1.54 6.46
N LEU A 70 6.38 2.24 6.98
CA LEU A 70 7.71 2.24 6.40
C LEU A 70 8.33 0.84 6.35
N ARG A 71 8.09 0.02 7.37
CA ARG A 71 8.53 -1.39 7.36
C ARG A 71 7.84 -2.19 6.25
N LEU A 72 6.54 -2.01 6.06
CA LEU A 72 5.81 -2.61 4.93
C LEU A 72 6.33 -2.12 3.56
N ILE A 73 6.60 -0.81 3.44
CA ILE A 73 7.17 -0.22 2.22
C ILE A 73 8.56 -0.80 1.93
N LYS A 74 9.37 -1.05 2.97
CA LYS A 74 10.69 -1.69 2.82
C LYS A 74 10.63 -3.14 2.34
N GLU A 75 9.46 -3.78 2.31
CA GLU A 75 9.26 -5.11 1.69
C GLU A 75 9.14 -5.03 0.16
N ILE A 76 8.90 -3.83 -0.41
CA ILE A 76 8.71 -3.65 -1.86
C ILE A 76 9.84 -4.31 -2.68
N PRO A 77 11.14 -4.13 -2.37
CA PRO A 77 12.20 -4.77 -3.15
C PRO A 77 12.11 -6.30 -3.21
N GLU A 78 11.69 -6.94 -2.12
CA GLU A 78 11.50 -8.40 -2.06
C GLU A 78 10.28 -8.82 -2.88
N HIS A 79 9.17 -8.08 -2.76
CA HIS A 79 7.97 -8.30 -3.57
C HIS A 79 8.26 -8.13 -5.07
N VAL A 80 9.04 -7.12 -5.45
CA VAL A 80 9.45 -6.89 -6.83
C VAL A 80 10.34 -8.03 -7.34
N ALA A 81 11.25 -8.55 -6.50
CA ALA A 81 12.07 -9.70 -6.87
C ALA A 81 11.22 -10.96 -7.14
N GLU A 82 10.30 -11.30 -6.23
CA GLU A 82 9.35 -12.42 -6.38
C GLU A 82 8.53 -12.29 -7.68
N LEU A 83 7.98 -11.10 -7.93
CA LEU A 83 7.18 -10.84 -9.13
C LEU A 83 8.02 -10.88 -10.41
N LEU A 84 9.24 -10.34 -10.41
CA LEU A 84 10.13 -10.40 -11.57
C LEU A 84 10.55 -11.83 -11.90
N GLU A 85 10.80 -12.66 -10.88
CA GLU A 85 11.07 -14.08 -11.06
C GLU A 85 9.87 -14.76 -11.74
N LEU A 86 8.67 -14.59 -11.19
CA LEU A 86 7.44 -15.11 -11.77
C LEU A 86 7.21 -14.65 -13.22
N ALA A 87 7.51 -13.39 -13.56
CA ALA A 87 7.38 -12.88 -14.92
C ALA A 87 8.43 -13.45 -15.91
N ARG A 88 9.58 -13.90 -15.40
CA ARG A 88 10.69 -14.45 -16.18
C ARG A 88 10.59 -15.96 -16.36
N GLU A 89 9.96 -16.67 -15.42
CA GLU A 89 9.77 -18.11 -15.50
C GLU A 89 9.08 -18.51 -16.82
N GLY A 90 9.69 -19.44 -17.55
CA GLY A 90 9.20 -19.89 -18.86
C GLY A 90 7.83 -20.58 -18.84
N HIS A 91 7.29 -20.87 -17.65
CA HIS A 91 5.98 -21.49 -17.45
C HIS A 91 4.88 -20.50 -17.10
N ALA A 92 5.20 -19.23 -16.81
CA ALA A 92 4.19 -18.22 -16.56
C ALA A 92 3.35 -17.98 -17.82
N SER A 93 2.03 -17.98 -17.66
CA SER A 93 1.15 -17.66 -18.79
C SER A 93 1.42 -16.23 -19.29
N PRO A 94 1.23 -15.95 -20.59
CA PRO A 94 1.38 -14.59 -21.11
C PRO A 94 0.51 -13.56 -20.37
N HIS A 95 -0.62 -13.99 -19.81
CA HIS A 95 -1.55 -13.18 -19.04
C HIS A 95 -0.97 -12.80 -17.68
N VAL A 96 -0.43 -13.78 -16.95
CA VAL A 96 0.26 -13.56 -15.66
C VAL A 96 1.46 -12.64 -15.87
N ARG A 97 2.31 -12.91 -16.87
CA ARG A 97 3.44 -12.04 -17.19
C ARG A 97 3.00 -10.61 -17.53
N CYS A 98 1.93 -10.45 -18.31
CA CYS A 98 1.41 -9.12 -18.64
C CYS A 98 0.88 -8.39 -17.40
N ALA A 99 0.16 -9.08 -16.53
CA ALA A 99 -0.38 -8.52 -15.29
C ALA A 99 0.75 -8.05 -14.36
N VAL A 100 1.71 -8.94 -14.10
CA VAL A 100 2.88 -8.64 -13.25
C VAL A 100 3.66 -7.44 -13.78
N LEU A 101 3.99 -7.42 -15.07
CA LEU A 101 4.69 -6.29 -15.67
C LEU A 101 3.88 -4.99 -15.59
N GLY A 102 2.54 -5.07 -15.65
CA GLY A 102 1.66 -3.93 -15.44
C GLY A 102 1.79 -3.32 -14.04
N ALA A 103 1.73 -4.14 -12.98
CA ALA A 103 1.93 -3.67 -11.61
C ALA A 103 3.35 -3.13 -11.39
N LEU A 104 4.37 -3.81 -11.89
CA LEU A 104 5.76 -3.33 -11.79
C LEU A 104 6.00 -2.03 -12.57
N ALA A 105 5.22 -1.78 -13.62
CA ALA A 105 5.27 -0.53 -14.34
C ALA A 105 4.55 0.61 -13.61
N TYR A 106 3.69 0.33 -12.62
CA TYR A 106 3.07 1.35 -11.76
C TYR A 106 4.13 2.08 -10.93
N LEU A 107 5.07 1.33 -10.31
CA LEU A 107 6.20 1.81 -9.48
C LEU A 107 7.18 2.80 -10.14
N VAL A 108 6.96 3.12 -11.41
CA VAL A 108 7.82 4.01 -12.19
C VAL A 108 6.98 5.06 -12.93
N GLN A 109 5.67 5.15 -12.67
CA GLN A 109 4.80 6.10 -13.35
C GLN A 109 4.94 7.50 -12.73
N PRO A 110 5.05 8.55 -13.55
CA PRO A 110 5.16 9.91 -13.03
C PRO A 110 3.83 10.48 -12.48
N VAL A 111 2.74 9.70 -12.48
CA VAL A 111 1.40 10.11 -12.06
C VAL A 111 0.86 9.08 -11.07
N GLU A 112 1.44 9.10 -9.88
CA GLU A 112 1.01 8.33 -8.72
C GLU A 112 -0.09 9.06 -7.96
N LEU A 113 -0.81 8.33 -7.10
CA LEU A 113 -1.81 8.94 -6.24
C LEU A 113 -1.15 9.82 -5.17
N VAL A 114 0.03 9.40 -4.72
CA VAL A 114 0.87 10.10 -3.77
C VAL A 114 2.20 10.39 -4.46
N ASP A 115 2.72 11.62 -4.34
CA ASP A 115 4.00 11.97 -4.99
C ASP A 115 5.15 11.15 -4.39
N ASP A 116 5.84 10.36 -5.22
CA ASP A 116 7.06 9.61 -4.87
C ASP A 116 8.15 10.43 -4.17
N ARG A 117 8.16 11.75 -4.37
CA ARG A 117 9.09 12.68 -3.73
C ARG A 117 8.65 13.12 -2.34
N ALA A 118 7.51 12.64 -1.86
CA ALA A 118 7.00 13.00 -0.54
C ALA A 118 8.01 12.56 0.55
N PRO A 119 8.23 13.42 1.57
CA PRO A 119 9.24 13.18 2.59
C PRO A 119 9.07 11.83 3.32
N GLY A 120 10.20 11.26 3.73
CA GLY A 120 10.24 10.08 4.58
C GLY A 120 9.75 8.78 3.92
N GLY A 121 9.53 8.77 2.60
CA GLY A 121 9.02 7.61 1.88
C GLY A 121 7.48 7.52 1.82
N TYR A 122 6.77 8.60 2.16
CA TYR A 122 5.29 8.68 2.09
C TYR A 122 4.75 8.40 0.68
N GLY A 123 5.51 8.76 -0.36
CA GLY A 123 5.16 8.51 -1.75
C GLY A 123 4.87 7.04 -2.06
N PHE A 124 5.65 6.14 -1.48
CA PHE A 124 5.56 4.70 -1.78
C PHE A 124 4.38 3.96 -1.13
N VAL A 125 3.46 4.67 -0.47
CA VAL A 125 2.28 4.05 0.15
C VAL A 125 1.39 3.39 -0.90
N ASP A 126 1.10 4.09 -2.00
CA ASP A 126 0.24 3.57 -3.05
C ASP A 126 0.90 2.45 -3.85
N ASP A 127 2.19 2.59 -4.15
CA ASP A 127 3.03 1.54 -4.73
C ASP A 127 2.95 0.23 -3.93
N CYS A 128 3.11 0.33 -2.60
CA CYS A 128 3.02 -0.83 -1.73
C CYS A 128 1.64 -1.48 -1.80
N ILE A 129 0.57 -0.66 -1.82
CA ILE A 129 -0.81 -1.13 -1.94
C ILE A 129 -1.05 -1.84 -3.28
N VAL A 130 -0.58 -1.28 -4.39
CA VAL A 130 -0.74 -1.87 -5.73
C VAL A 130 0.00 -3.21 -5.81
N LEU A 131 1.24 -3.28 -5.33
CA LEU A 131 2.02 -4.53 -5.36
C LEU A 131 1.40 -5.62 -4.48
N LYS A 132 1.02 -5.30 -3.25
CA LYS A 132 0.37 -6.27 -2.36
C LYS A 132 -0.99 -6.72 -2.91
N THR A 133 -1.73 -5.84 -3.59
CA THR A 133 -2.95 -6.20 -4.31
C THR A 133 -2.68 -7.18 -5.45
N MET A 134 -1.63 -6.94 -6.25
CA MET A 134 -1.21 -7.85 -7.32
C MET A 134 -0.83 -9.23 -6.75
N ARG A 135 -0.02 -9.26 -5.67
CA ARG A 135 0.34 -10.52 -4.99
C ARG A 135 -0.90 -11.26 -4.48
N LEU A 136 -1.85 -10.55 -3.86
CA LEU A 136 -3.10 -11.16 -3.40
C LEU A 136 -3.92 -11.77 -4.54
N ALA A 137 -4.02 -11.06 -5.67
CA ALA A 137 -4.72 -11.55 -6.84
C ALA A 137 -4.06 -12.81 -7.42
N LEU A 138 -2.74 -12.81 -7.57
CA LEU A 138 -1.99 -13.96 -8.06
C LEU A 138 -2.17 -15.19 -7.16
N ALA A 139 -2.11 -15.02 -5.84
CA ALA A 139 -2.33 -16.12 -4.90
C ALA A 139 -3.74 -16.71 -5.02
N ARG A 140 -4.78 -15.86 -5.13
CA ARG A 140 -6.17 -16.33 -5.32
C ARG A 140 -6.37 -17.08 -6.63
N MET A 141 -5.54 -16.79 -7.64
CA MET A 141 -5.52 -17.52 -8.90
C MET A 141 -4.69 -18.81 -8.85
N GLY A 142 -4.11 -19.15 -7.70
CA GLY A 142 -3.22 -20.30 -7.54
C GLY A 142 -1.86 -20.11 -8.21
N VAL A 143 -1.46 -18.87 -8.46
CA VAL A 143 -0.14 -18.53 -9.00
C VAL A 143 0.84 -18.40 -7.83
N GLY A 144 2.02 -19.02 -7.97
CA GLY A 144 3.00 -19.22 -6.90
C GLY A 144 3.59 -17.94 -6.32
N VAL A 145 2.86 -17.31 -5.41
CA VAL A 145 3.34 -16.25 -4.52
C VAL A 145 3.05 -16.66 -3.09
N THR A 146 3.98 -16.36 -2.18
CA THR A 146 3.85 -16.77 -0.78
C THR A 146 3.15 -15.67 0.01
N LEU A 147 1.93 -15.94 0.49
CA LEU A 147 1.20 -15.04 1.37
C LEU A 147 1.07 -15.64 2.76
N GLU A 148 1.23 -14.80 3.78
CA GLU A 148 0.77 -15.13 5.12
C GLU A 148 -0.76 -14.93 5.20
N PRO A 149 -1.51 -15.91 5.73
CA PRO A 149 -2.96 -15.79 5.88
C PRO A 149 -3.35 -14.55 6.69
N GLY A 150 -4.31 -13.77 6.20
CA GLY A 150 -4.82 -12.57 6.88
C GLY A 150 -3.91 -11.34 6.81
N ARG A 151 -2.58 -11.54 6.82
CA ARG A 151 -1.58 -10.46 6.82
C ARG A 151 -1.74 -9.45 5.71
N GLU A 152 -1.82 -9.89 4.46
CA GLU A 152 -1.75 -8.96 3.32
C GLU A 152 -2.97 -8.03 3.26
N LEU A 153 -4.18 -8.52 3.58
CA LEU A 153 -5.38 -7.68 3.63
C LEU A 153 -5.30 -6.63 4.74
N ARG A 154 -4.70 -6.98 5.88
CA ARG A 154 -4.47 -6.06 6.99
C ARG A 154 -3.36 -5.06 6.66
N ALA A 155 -2.26 -5.51 6.06
CA ALA A 155 -1.19 -4.64 5.60
C ALA A 155 -1.71 -3.61 4.59
N LEU A 156 -2.54 -4.02 3.64
CA LEU A 156 -3.23 -3.12 2.70
C LEU A 156 -4.07 -2.08 3.44
N SER A 157 -4.89 -2.50 4.39
CA SER A 157 -5.75 -1.60 5.16
C SER A 157 -4.93 -0.66 6.07
N LEU A 158 -3.83 -1.15 6.64
CA LEU A 158 -2.91 -0.37 7.46
C LEU A 158 -2.21 0.71 6.65
N LEU A 159 -1.71 0.39 5.45
CA LEU A 159 -1.14 1.37 4.51
C LEU A 159 -2.16 2.44 4.14
N ALA A 160 -3.42 2.05 3.91
CA ALA A 160 -4.47 2.98 3.53
C ALA A 160 -4.85 4.01 4.62
N LEU A 161 -4.49 3.79 5.89
CA LEU A 161 -4.74 4.76 6.97
C LEU A 161 -3.96 6.07 6.81
N ALA A 162 -2.86 6.07 6.05
CA ALA A 162 -2.10 7.27 5.75
C ALA A 162 -2.77 8.18 4.71
N LEU A 163 -3.79 7.67 4.00
CA LEU A 163 -4.44 8.39 2.90
C LEU A 163 -5.56 9.29 3.41
N SER A 164 -5.73 10.44 2.76
CA SER A 164 -6.92 11.28 2.96
C SER A 164 -8.19 10.50 2.56
N PRO A 165 -9.40 10.88 3.01
CA PRO A 165 -10.63 10.20 2.58
C PRO A 165 -10.80 10.15 1.05
N ALA A 166 -10.45 11.23 0.35
CA ALA A 166 -10.52 11.29 -1.10
C ALA A 166 -9.50 10.36 -1.78
N ASP A 167 -8.29 10.27 -1.23
CA ASP A 167 -7.25 9.39 -1.77
C ASP A 167 -7.51 7.93 -1.40
N PHE A 168 -8.10 7.65 -0.24
CA PHE A 168 -8.58 6.31 0.12
C PHE A 168 -9.60 5.79 -0.90
N GLU A 169 -10.59 6.61 -1.29
CA GLU A 169 -11.57 6.22 -2.31
C GLU A 169 -10.91 5.96 -3.67
N ARG A 170 -9.99 6.84 -4.10
CA ARG A 170 -9.21 6.64 -5.33
C ARG A 170 -8.37 5.37 -5.26
N MET A 171 -7.77 5.09 -4.10
CA MET A 171 -7.00 3.88 -3.87
C MET A 171 -7.86 2.64 -3.97
N GLN A 172 -9.06 2.65 -3.38
CA GLN A 172 -9.99 1.54 -3.50
C GLN A 172 -10.38 1.30 -4.97
N HIS A 173 -10.56 2.36 -5.76
CA HIS A 173 -10.78 2.23 -7.20
C HIS A 173 -9.57 1.62 -7.91
N LEU A 174 -8.35 2.06 -7.58
CA LEU A 174 -7.11 1.51 -8.13
C LEU A 174 -6.93 0.02 -7.79
N VAL A 175 -7.19 -0.36 -6.54
CA VAL A 175 -7.19 -1.76 -6.07
C VAL A 175 -8.21 -2.59 -6.87
N THR A 176 -9.44 -2.09 -7.00
CA THR A 176 -10.48 -2.75 -7.81
C THR A 176 -10.10 -2.86 -9.28
N HIS A 177 -9.54 -1.81 -9.87
CA HIS A 177 -9.12 -1.81 -11.26
C HIS A 177 -7.96 -2.79 -11.49
N THR A 178 -6.95 -2.78 -10.63
CA THR A 178 -5.82 -3.71 -10.68
C THR A 178 -6.30 -5.15 -10.58
N TRP A 179 -7.17 -5.42 -9.61
CA TRP A 179 -7.80 -6.73 -9.44
C TRP A 179 -8.56 -7.17 -10.69
N ASN A 180 -9.42 -6.30 -11.21
CA ASN A 180 -10.20 -6.54 -12.41
C ASN A 180 -9.32 -6.76 -13.65
N GLU A 181 -8.30 -5.93 -13.86
CA GLU A 181 -7.41 -6.06 -15.01
C GLU A 181 -6.74 -7.42 -15.05
N ILE A 182 -6.30 -7.95 -13.90
CA ILE A 182 -5.74 -9.30 -13.82
C ILE A 182 -6.74 -10.33 -14.34
N HIS A 183 -8.00 -10.26 -13.93
CA HIS A 183 -9.05 -11.17 -14.38
C HIS A 183 -9.39 -10.98 -15.86
N LEU A 184 -9.50 -9.74 -16.35
CA LEU A 184 -9.77 -9.45 -17.76
C LEU A 184 -8.61 -9.88 -18.67
N LEU A 185 -7.38 -9.74 -18.21
CA LEU A 185 -6.20 -10.18 -18.97
C LEU A 185 -6.33 -11.67 -19.29
N HIS A 186 -6.83 -12.51 -18.38
CA HIS A 186 -7.06 -13.94 -18.63
C HIS A 186 -8.11 -14.22 -19.71
N MET A 187 -8.97 -13.26 -20.04
CA MET A 187 -9.93 -13.36 -21.14
C MET A 187 -9.34 -12.98 -22.50
N LEU A 188 -8.15 -12.36 -22.54
CA LEU A 188 -7.50 -11.97 -23.79
C LEU A 188 -6.86 -13.19 -24.50
N PRO A 189 -6.75 -13.16 -25.84
CA PRO A 189 -5.90 -14.11 -26.55
C PRO A 189 -4.45 -14.03 -26.05
N ALA A 190 -3.80 -15.19 -25.85
CA ALA A 190 -2.43 -15.27 -25.33
C ALA A 190 -1.42 -14.44 -26.16
N SER A 191 -1.61 -14.35 -27.48
CA SER A 191 -0.79 -13.52 -28.37
C SER A 191 -0.91 -12.02 -28.09
N VAL A 192 -2.11 -11.54 -27.73
CA VAL A 192 -2.37 -10.15 -27.36
C VAL A 192 -1.73 -9.84 -26.01
N ALA A 193 -1.89 -10.72 -25.02
CA ALA A 193 -1.26 -10.58 -23.72
C ALA A 193 0.28 -10.55 -23.83
N ALA A 194 0.87 -11.44 -24.65
CA ALA A 194 2.31 -11.45 -24.91
C ALA A 194 2.80 -10.17 -25.60
N ALA A 195 2.03 -9.62 -26.55
CA ALA A 195 2.37 -8.37 -27.21
C ALA A 195 2.29 -7.17 -26.25
N ARG A 196 1.27 -7.13 -25.38
CA ARG A 196 1.14 -6.10 -24.35
C ARG A 196 2.28 -6.19 -23.33
N ALA A 197 2.62 -7.39 -22.85
CA ALA A 197 3.76 -7.62 -21.96
C ALA A 197 5.07 -7.07 -22.55
N ARG A 198 5.38 -7.38 -23.82
CA ARG A 198 6.57 -6.85 -24.50
C ARG A 198 6.55 -5.32 -24.62
N LYS A 199 5.38 -4.72 -24.86
CA LYS A 199 5.24 -3.26 -24.91
C LYS A 199 5.54 -2.63 -23.55
N ILE A 200 5.03 -3.21 -22.46
CA ILE A 200 5.29 -2.74 -21.10
C ILE A 200 6.78 -2.87 -20.76
N GLU A 201 7.39 -4.00 -21.10
CA GLU A 201 8.81 -4.26 -20.83
C GLU A 201 9.74 -3.27 -21.55
N THR A 202 9.39 -2.90 -22.79
CA THR A 202 10.16 -1.95 -23.60
C THR A 202 9.87 -0.49 -23.28
N CYS A 203 8.64 -0.16 -22.88
CA CYS A 203 8.21 1.20 -22.57
C CYS A 203 7.18 1.19 -21.43
N PRO A 204 7.61 1.06 -20.16
CA PRO A 204 6.69 0.99 -19.03
C PRO A 204 5.87 2.28 -18.88
N LEU A 205 6.45 3.43 -19.26
CA LEU A 205 5.79 4.74 -19.23
C LEU A 205 4.72 4.94 -20.30
N ALA A 206 4.62 4.04 -21.30
CA ALA A 206 3.56 4.12 -22.30
C ALA A 206 2.21 3.60 -21.77
N LEU A 207 2.18 3.06 -20.56
CA LEU A 207 0.97 2.70 -19.86
C LEU A 207 0.30 3.95 -19.28
N HIS A 208 -0.53 4.60 -20.08
CA HIS A 208 -1.47 5.57 -19.55
C HIS A 208 -2.69 4.83 -19.03
N HIS A 209 -2.74 4.65 -17.72
CA HIS A 209 -3.95 4.23 -17.04
C HIS A 209 -4.57 5.44 -16.38
N ASP A 210 -5.83 5.72 -16.71
CA ASP A 210 -6.63 6.70 -15.99
C ASP A 210 -7.21 6.02 -14.74
N TRP A 211 -6.37 5.89 -13.71
CA TRP A 211 -6.74 5.29 -12.43
C TRP A 211 -7.69 6.16 -11.60
N SER A 212 -7.94 7.40 -12.03
CA SER A 212 -8.81 8.35 -11.34
C SER A 212 -10.30 8.06 -11.53
N ARG A 213 -10.66 7.22 -12.50
CA ARG A 213 -12.06 6.89 -12.78
C ARG A 213 -12.49 5.62 -12.05
N PRO A 214 -13.69 5.62 -11.42
CA PRO A 214 -14.23 4.42 -10.80
C PRO A 214 -14.38 3.31 -11.85
N GLY A 215 -13.69 2.19 -11.64
CA GLY A 215 -13.94 0.96 -12.37
C GLY A 215 -15.12 0.21 -11.75
N SER A 216 -16.05 -0.28 -12.57
CA SER A 216 -17.07 -1.21 -12.06
C SER A 216 -16.39 -2.52 -11.63
N SER A 217 -16.58 -2.95 -10.38
CA SER A 217 -16.20 -4.32 -10.00
C SER A 217 -17.12 -5.30 -10.72
N PHE A 218 -16.55 -6.25 -11.45
CA PHE A 218 -17.32 -7.37 -12.02
C PHE A 218 -16.98 -8.71 -11.33
N THR A 219 -16.04 -8.71 -10.39
CA THR A 219 -15.79 -9.83 -9.46
C THR A 219 -16.36 -9.51 -8.08
N LEU A 220 -16.94 -10.52 -7.41
CA LEU A 220 -17.53 -10.37 -6.08
C LEU A 220 -16.49 -10.35 -4.94
N ASP A 221 -15.27 -10.83 -5.19
CA ASP A 221 -14.26 -11.09 -4.15
C ASP A 221 -13.08 -10.10 -4.16
N THR A 222 -13.24 -8.94 -4.81
CA THR A 222 -12.22 -7.89 -4.84
C THR A 222 -11.82 -7.49 -3.42
N PRO A 223 -10.51 -7.38 -3.09
CA PRO A 223 -10.08 -6.91 -1.78
C PRO A 223 -10.62 -5.50 -1.52
N TYR A 224 -11.18 -5.34 -0.32
CA TYR A 224 -11.73 -4.07 0.13
C TYR A 224 -10.87 -3.54 1.26
N LEU A 225 -10.32 -2.35 1.06
CA LEU A 225 -9.59 -1.60 2.07
C LEU A 225 -10.55 -1.29 3.20
N ARG A 226 -10.12 -1.56 4.43
CA ARG A 226 -10.94 -1.31 5.61
C ARG A 226 -10.50 -0.01 6.27
N HIS A 227 -11.47 0.81 6.65
CA HIS A 227 -11.23 1.85 7.63
C HIS A 227 -10.82 1.21 8.96
N GLY A 228 -9.82 1.79 9.61
CA GLY A 228 -9.37 1.41 10.93
C GLY A 228 -9.75 2.48 11.95
N GLY A 229 -10.22 2.05 13.11
CA GLY A 229 -10.34 2.88 14.30
C GLY A 229 -9.06 2.78 15.12
N PHE A 230 -8.52 3.93 15.52
CA PHE A 230 -7.36 3.99 16.39
C PHE A 230 -7.84 3.71 17.82
N GLY A 231 -7.28 2.67 18.43
CA GLY A 231 -7.50 2.33 19.83
C GLY A 231 -6.64 3.18 20.76
N GLU A 232 -6.42 2.67 21.97
CA GLU A 232 -5.56 3.33 22.95
C GLU A 232 -4.11 3.40 22.45
N VAL A 233 -3.48 4.56 22.70
CA VAL A 233 -2.07 4.83 22.38
C VAL A 233 -1.31 5.01 23.67
N ASP A 234 -0.31 4.16 23.89
CA ASP A 234 0.51 4.15 25.09
C ASP A 234 2.00 3.85 24.79
N ASP A 235 2.78 3.62 25.84
CA ASP A 235 4.21 3.30 25.74
C ASP A 235 4.46 1.86 25.22
N GLU A 236 3.44 1.00 25.20
CA GLU A 236 3.49 -0.36 24.66
C GLU A 236 3.11 -0.40 23.18
N GLY A 237 2.46 0.64 22.66
CA GLY A 237 2.20 0.81 21.24
C GLY A 237 0.83 1.40 20.93
N ILE A 238 0.24 0.91 19.85
CA ILE A 238 -1.11 1.27 19.45
C ILE A 238 -1.82 0.07 18.81
N THR A 239 -3.10 -0.07 19.13
CA THR A 239 -3.97 -1.07 18.51
C THR A 239 -4.91 -0.39 17.51
N ILE A 240 -5.10 -1.01 16.35
CA ILE A 240 -6.01 -0.55 15.30
C ILE A 240 -7.04 -1.63 14.99
N ASP A 241 -8.30 -1.30 15.20
CA ASP A 241 -9.43 -2.18 14.91
C ASP A 241 -10.01 -1.87 13.52
N PHE A 242 -10.10 -2.88 12.65
CA PHE A 242 -10.62 -2.68 11.30
C PHE A 242 -12.12 -2.96 11.20
N ALA A 243 -12.82 -2.12 10.43
CA ALA A 243 -14.22 -2.34 10.12
C ALA A 243 -14.43 -3.69 9.43
N GLY A 244 -15.36 -4.51 9.95
CA GLY A 244 -15.58 -5.88 9.48
C GLY A 244 -14.75 -6.94 10.21
N GLY A 245 -14.03 -6.55 11.27
CA GLY A 245 -13.36 -7.45 12.21
C GLY A 245 -11.84 -7.51 12.02
N GLY A 246 -11.18 -7.95 13.08
CA GLY A 246 -9.73 -8.09 13.25
C GLY A 246 -9.03 -6.80 13.66
N ALA A 247 -7.88 -6.98 14.29
CA ALA A 247 -7.09 -5.91 14.87
C ALA A 247 -5.63 -6.10 14.53
N VAL A 248 -4.88 -5.01 14.55
CA VAL A 248 -3.42 -5.00 14.43
C VAL A 248 -2.86 -4.23 15.61
N HIS A 249 -1.84 -4.79 16.25
CA HIS A 249 -1.08 -4.09 17.28
C HIS A 249 0.30 -3.69 16.74
N MET A 250 0.69 -2.44 16.98
CA MET A 250 1.96 -1.88 16.52
C MET A 250 2.79 -1.47 17.73
N THR A 251 3.97 -2.07 17.89
CA THR A 251 4.89 -1.74 18.99
C THR A 251 5.57 -0.38 18.77
N PRO A 252 6.27 0.19 19.77
CA PRO A 252 7.04 1.43 19.62
C PRO A 252 8.10 1.36 18.52
N GLY A 253 8.67 0.17 18.30
CA GLY A 253 9.62 -0.07 17.21
C GLY A 253 8.96 -0.12 15.84
N GLY A 254 7.63 -0.23 15.75
CA GLY A 254 6.87 -0.45 14.52
C GLY A 254 6.73 -1.93 14.16
N ASP A 255 6.94 -2.86 15.11
CA ASP A 255 6.63 -4.27 14.87
C ASP A 255 5.12 -4.43 14.80
N ILE A 256 4.65 -5.14 13.78
CA ILE A 256 3.24 -5.40 13.57
C ILE A 256 2.96 -6.80 14.11
N SER A 257 2.18 -6.89 15.18
CA SER A 257 1.71 -8.15 15.76
C SER A 257 0.19 -8.27 15.62
N ALA A 258 -0.29 -9.51 15.68
CA ALA A 258 -1.68 -9.91 15.49
C ALA A 258 -2.24 -9.50 14.11
N TYR A 259 -2.37 -10.48 13.21
CA TYR A 259 -3.18 -10.36 11.99
C TYR A 259 -4.47 -11.17 12.12
N GLU A 260 -5.04 -11.18 13.33
CA GLU A 260 -6.22 -11.98 13.69
C GLU A 260 -7.52 -11.51 13.03
#